data_AF-A0A529NRU9-F1
#
_entry.id   AF-A0A529NRU9-F1
#
_cell.length_a   1.000
_cell.length_b   1.000
_cell.length_c   1.000
_cell.angle_alpha   90.00
_cell.angle_beta   90.00
_cell.angle_gamma   90.00
#
_symmetry.space_group_name_H-M   'P 1'
#
loop_
_entity.id
_entity.type
_entity.pdbx_description
1 polymer ?
#
loop_
_entity_poly.entity_id
_entity_poly.type
_entity_poly.pdbx_seq_one_letter_code
_entity_poly.pdbx_strand_id
1 'polypeptide(L)'
;WMEHHRPGHGDMTVDDDGSEVYVGISKSDPDQYHVIKRRLSDGRVTPLMKYGEAMHASLRALDRPGWVFLTYGGDPDEVSARPDMAPYAQEVIALRIDGSGEIRRIAQTRSTQLDYRSETHASPSPDGSQVVWSSNWGVPGGPVYDFVSRVDWPEEPTLNRKEIVTNGLH
;
A
#
# COMPACT_ATOMS: atom_id res chain seq x y z
N TRP A 1 1.79 8.47 21.21
CA TRP A 1 2.28 8.99 19.92
C TRP A 1 2.06 10.50 19.92
N MET A 2 3.10 11.30 19.74
CA MET A 2 2.99 12.78 19.79
C MET A 2 3.24 13.43 18.42
N GLU A 3 3.75 12.67 17.46
CA GLU A 3 4.07 13.15 16.13
C GLU A 3 2.81 13.22 15.26
N HIS A 4 2.71 14.30 14.48
CA HIS A 4 1.58 14.55 13.60
C HIS A 4 1.65 13.65 12.36
N HIS A 5 0.59 12.87 12.11
CA HIS A 5 0.43 12.07 10.89
C HIS A 5 1.69 11.25 10.52
N ARG A 6 2.19 10.46 11.48
CA ARG A 6 3.30 9.52 11.27
C ARG A 6 2.83 8.10 11.59
N PRO A 7 2.27 7.34 10.63
CA PRO A 7 1.83 7.79 9.32
C PRO A 7 0.48 8.54 9.36
N GLY A 8 0.08 9.10 8.22
CA GLY A 8 -1.28 9.52 7.87
C GLY A 8 -1.68 8.92 6.53
N HIS A 9 -2.91 9.20 6.06
CA HIS A 9 -3.41 8.69 4.77
C HIS A 9 -3.24 7.17 4.64
N GLY A 10 -3.48 6.50 5.76
CA GLY A 10 -3.14 5.10 5.98
C GLY A 10 -4.34 4.27 6.36
N ASP A 11 -4.08 2.99 6.57
CA ASP A 11 -5.06 2.02 7.05
C ASP A 11 -4.42 1.10 8.11
N MET A 12 -5.24 0.33 8.82
CA MET A 12 -4.83 -0.54 9.92
C MET A 12 -5.01 -2.01 9.56
N THR A 13 -4.10 -2.86 10.03
CA THR A 13 -4.22 -4.32 9.95
C THR A 13 -3.55 -4.98 11.16
N VAL A 14 -3.69 -6.31 11.25
CA VAL A 14 -2.82 -7.16 12.06
C VAL A 14 -1.67 -7.67 11.19
N ASP A 15 -0.45 -7.56 11.71
CA ASP A 15 0.79 -8.02 11.09
C ASP A 15 1.02 -9.52 11.36
N ASP A 16 1.98 -10.14 10.67
CA ASP A 16 2.23 -11.59 10.78
C ASP A 16 2.67 -12.03 12.18
N ASP A 17 3.25 -11.10 12.97
CA ASP A 17 3.63 -11.33 14.37
C ASP A 17 2.47 -11.13 15.37
N GLY A 18 1.26 -10.86 14.87
CA GLY A 18 0.06 -10.61 15.67
C GLY A 18 -0.07 -9.18 16.19
N SER A 19 0.87 -8.29 15.86
CA SER A 19 0.78 -6.88 16.26
C SER A 19 -0.25 -6.11 15.44
N GLU A 20 -1.03 -5.24 16.07
CA GLU A 20 -1.79 -4.24 15.34
C GLU A 20 -0.85 -3.15 14.81
N VAL A 21 -0.99 -2.82 13.53
CA VAL A 21 -0.12 -1.87 12.83
C VAL A 21 -0.96 -0.89 12.01
N TYR A 22 -0.44 0.34 11.89
CA TYR A 22 -0.94 1.35 10.98
C TYR A 22 0.10 1.60 9.87
N VAL A 23 -0.31 1.48 8.61
CA VAL A 23 0.58 1.69 7.45
C VAL A 23 0.07 2.87 6.63
N GLY A 24 0.96 3.78 6.28
CA GLY A 24 0.63 4.93 5.46
C GLY A 24 1.84 5.83 5.21
N ILE A 25 1.57 7.09 4.88
CA ILE A 25 2.57 8.07 4.48
C ILE A 25 2.91 8.96 5.67
N SER A 26 4.18 9.03 6.04
CA SER A 26 4.63 9.93 7.11
C SER A 26 4.56 11.39 6.65
N LYS A 27 4.12 12.29 7.54
CA LYS A 27 4.16 13.74 7.35
C LYS A 27 5.07 14.44 8.38
N SER A 28 5.87 13.67 9.10
CA SER A 28 6.79 14.17 10.15
C SER A 28 8.20 13.61 10.00
N ASP A 29 9.18 14.31 10.56
CA ASP A 29 10.57 13.83 10.66
C ASP A 29 10.68 12.55 11.51
N PRO A 30 11.72 11.72 11.28
CA PRO A 30 12.78 11.86 10.26
C PRO A 30 12.44 11.25 8.89
N ASP A 31 11.23 10.71 8.71
CA ASP A 31 10.84 9.89 7.56
C ASP A 31 9.73 10.58 6.74
N GLN A 32 9.72 11.91 6.71
CA GLN A 32 8.69 12.68 6.01
C GLN A 32 8.54 12.20 4.55
N TYR A 33 7.29 11.95 4.14
CA TYR A 33 6.87 11.42 2.84
C TYR A 33 7.34 10.00 2.48
N HIS A 34 7.87 9.26 3.46
CA HIS A 34 8.11 7.84 3.32
C HIS A 34 6.84 7.04 3.60
N VAL A 35 6.72 5.85 3.01
CA VAL A 35 5.73 4.87 3.45
C VAL A 35 6.30 4.13 4.65
N ILE A 36 5.57 4.14 5.77
CA ILE A 36 5.99 3.52 7.02
C ILE A 36 4.90 2.62 7.58
N LYS A 37 5.32 1.56 8.27
CA LYS A 37 4.50 0.76 9.18
C LYS A 37 4.79 1.17 10.61
N ARG A 38 3.75 1.32 11.42
CA ARG A 38 3.88 1.76 12.81
C ARG A 38 3.05 0.90 13.73
N ARG A 39 3.71 0.23 14.69
CA ARG A 39 3.09 -0.74 15.60
C ARG A 39 2.35 -0.05 16.74
N LEU A 40 1.04 -0.25 16.85
CA LEU A 40 0.16 0.52 17.74
C LEU A 40 0.48 0.40 19.23
N SER A 41 1.06 -0.71 19.67
CA SER A 41 1.31 -0.98 21.08
C SER A 41 2.47 -0.18 21.68
N ASP A 42 3.53 0.11 20.90
CA ASP A 42 4.81 0.52 21.49
C ASP A 42 5.50 1.72 20.84
N GLY A 43 5.07 2.21 19.68
CA GLY A 43 5.82 3.29 19.03
C GLY A 43 6.56 2.88 17.76
N ARG A 44 6.80 1.58 17.56
CA ARG A 44 7.87 1.14 16.67
C ARG A 44 7.54 1.43 15.21
N VAL A 45 8.44 2.17 14.56
CA VAL A 45 8.36 2.50 13.14
C VAL A 45 9.27 1.58 12.34
N THR A 46 8.72 1.02 11.26
CA THR A 46 9.45 0.27 10.24
C THR A 46 9.28 0.98 8.91
N PRO A 47 10.37 1.46 8.27
CA PRO A 47 10.28 2.03 6.93
C PRO A 47 9.95 0.94 5.90
N LEU A 48 9.02 1.22 5.00
CA LEU A 48 8.62 0.28 3.94
C LEU A 48 9.01 0.77 2.54
N MET A 49 8.93 2.09 2.31
CA MET A 49 9.36 2.70 1.05
C MET A 49 9.97 4.08 1.33
N LYS A 50 11.03 4.41 0.58
CA LYS A 50 11.67 5.72 0.61
C LYS A 50 10.71 6.85 0.20
N TYR A 51 11.13 8.11 0.40
CA TYR A 51 10.43 9.30 -0.09
C TYR A 51 9.85 9.05 -1.48
N GLY A 52 8.60 9.45 -1.70
CA GLY A 52 8.00 9.47 -3.02
C GLY A 52 6.59 10.04 -3.02
N GLU A 53 5.94 9.96 -4.18
CA GLU A 53 4.61 10.54 -4.43
C GLU A 53 3.45 9.66 -3.93
N ALA A 54 3.66 8.89 -2.86
CA ALA A 54 2.60 8.08 -2.25
C ALA A 54 1.53 9.00 -1.64
N MET A 55 0.26 8.72 -1.93
CA MET A 55 -0.87 9.57 -1.53
C MET A 55 -1.79 8.90 -0.52
N HIS A 56 -2.18 7.64 -0.77
CA HIS A 56 -3.11 6.88 0.06
C HIS A 56 -2.68 5.43 0.17
N ALA A 57 -3.03 4.81 1.30
CA ALA A 57 -2.79 3.41 1.57
C ALA A 57 -4.08 2.69 2.01
N SER A 58 -4.24 1.45 1.57
CA SER A 58 -5.34 0.58 1.98
C SER A 58 -4.84 -0.83 2.32
N LEU A 59 -5.31 -1.35 3.44
CA LEU A 59 -4.99 -2.68 3.98
C LEU A 59 -6.22 -3.59 4.02
N ARG A 60 -7.24 -3.26 3.21
CA ARG A 60 -8.54 -3.96 3.24
C ARG A 60 -8.55 -5.35 2.60
N ALA A 61 -7.41 -5.84 2.14
CA ALA A 61 -7.22 -7.22 1.70
C ALA A 61 -7.08 -8.17 2.91
N LEU A 62 -8.15 -8.30 3.69
CA LEU A 62 -8.15 -8.99 4.99
C LEU A 62 -7.80 -10.48 4.92
N ASP A 63 -8.14 -11.16 3.83
CA ASP A 63 -7.82 -12.57 3.60
C ASP A 63 -6.44 -12.75 2.91
N ARG A 64 -5.76 -11.63 2.64
CA ARG A 64 -4.38 -11.56 2.16
C ARG A 64 -3.60 -10.51 2.96
N PRO A 65 -3.42 -10.73 4.28
CA PRO A 65 -2.63 -9.82 5.10
C PRO A 65 -1.16 -9.77 4.61
N GLY A 66 -0.42 -8.80 5.13
CA GLY A 66 0.98 -8.62 4.76
C GLY A 66 1.22 -7.75 3.52
N TRP A 67 0.16 -7.24 2.88
CA TRP A 67 0.23 -6.34 1.72
C TRP A 67 -0.52 -5.04 1.98
N VAL A 68 0.12 -3.90 1.68
CA VAL A 68 -0.54 -2.60 1.59
C VAL A 68 -0.72 -2.22 0.13
N PHE A 69 -1.91 -1.76 -0.24
CA PHE A 69 -2.21 -1.22 -1.56
C PHE A 69 -2.03 0.30 -1.51
N LEU A 70 -1.14 0.83 -2.33
CA LEU A 70 -0.75 2.23 -2.36
C LEU A 70 -1.15 2.86 -3.68
N THR A 71 -1.59 4.10 -3.61
CA THR A 71 -1.75 4.97 -4.78
C THR A 71 -0.64 6.00 -4.80
N TYR A 72 0.05 6.08 -5.94
CA TYR A 72 1.05 7.09 -6.22
C TYR A 72 0.47 8.15 -7.17
N GLY A 73 0.68 9.40 -6.79
CA GLY A 73 0.46 10.58 -7.62
C GLY A 73 1.70 10.93 -8.43
N GLY A 74 1.99 12.23 -8.56
CA GLY A 74 3.21 12.71 -9.20
C GLY A 74 3.15 12.81 -10.72
N ASP A 75 4.06 13.61 -11.27
CA ASP A 75 4.33 13.66 -12.71
C ASP A 75 5.40 12.60 -13.07
N PRO A 76 5.16 11.73 -14.07
CA PRO A 76 6.11 10.69 -14.45
C PRO A 76 7.49 11.21 -14.86
N ASP A 77 7.58 12.36 -15.53
CA ASP A 77 8.85 12.92 -15.97
C ASP A 77 9.63 13.45 -14.75
N GLU A 78 8.96 14.13 -13.83
CA GLU A 78 9.56 14.60 -12.56
C GLU A 78 10.06 13.44 -11.69
N VAL A 79 9.27 12.38 -11.53
CA VAL A 79 9.65 11.19 -10.77
C VAL A 79 10.85 10.50 -11.42
N SER A 80 10.87 10.37 -12.76
CA SER A 80 11.96 9.72 -13.48
C SER A 80 13.29 10.48 -13.38
N ALA A 81 13.23 11.82 -13.24
CA ALA A 81 14.40 12.68 -13.06
C ALA A 81 15.03 12.59 -11.65
N ARG A 82 14.38 11.88 -10.71
CA ARG A 82 14.77 11.78 -9.30
C ARG A 82 15.02 10.31 -8.89
N PRO A 83 16.19 9.73 -9.23
CA PRO A 83 16.45 8.31 -8.93
C PRO A 83 16.56 8.02 -7.43
N ASP A 84 16.74 9.05 -6.59
CA ASP A 84 16.80 8.97 -5.14
C ASP A 84 15.44 8.66 -4.50
N MET A 85 14.30 8.95 -5.15
CA MET A 85 12.95 8.68 -4.63
C MET A 85 12.32 7.39 -5.16
N ALA A 86 11.17 7.01 -4.59
CA ALA A 86 10.39 5.85 -5.03
C ALA A 86 9.96 6.05 -6.50
N PRO A 87 10.19 5.07 -7.39
CA PRO A 87 10.09 5.26 -8.84
C PRO A 87 8.65 5.06 -9.37
N TYR A 88 7.65 5.50 -8.61
CA TYR A 88 6.24 5.28 -8.92
C TYR A 88 5.55 6.62 -9.13
N ALA A 89 4.84 6.74 -10.25
CA ALA A 89 4.09 7.93 -10.60
C ALA A 89 2.78 7.51 -11.26
N GLN A 90 1.66 8.04 -10.79
CA GLN A 90 0.31 7.75 -11.33
C GLN A 90 0.06 6.23 -11.36
N GLU A 91 0.33 5.55 -10.25
CA GLU A 91 0.31 4.09 -10.17
C GLU A 91 -0.47 3.58 -8.96
N VAL A 92 -1.15 2.45 -9.13
CA VAL A 92 -1.55 1.59 -8.02
C VAL A 92 -0.52 0.48 -7.88
N ILE A 93 0.01 0.27 -6.68
CA ILE A 93 0.93 -0.82 -6.36
C ILE A 93 0.45 -1.58 -5.11
N ALA A 94 0.87 -2.83 -4.96
CA ALA A 94 0.87 -3.53 -3.69
C ALA A 94 2.31 -3.66 -3.19
N LEU A 95 2.55 -3.36 -1.92
CA LEU A 95 3.86 -3.40 -1.25
C LEU A 95 3.77 -4.35 -0.05
N ARG A 96 4.75 -5.24 0.11
CA ARG A 96 4.87 -6.07 1.31
C ARG A 96 5.18 -5.21 2.52
N ILE A 97 4.48 -5.48 3.63
CA ILE A 97 4.65 -4.72 4.88
C ILE A 97 5.69 -5.34 5.82
N ASP A 98 6.30 -6.47 5.46
CA ASP A 98 7.35 -7.15 6.25
C ASP A 98 8.73 -6.45 6.19
N GLY A 99 8.87 -5.44 5.33
CA GLY A 99 10.11 -4.70 5.12
C GLY A 99 11.04 -5.32 4.06
N SER A 100 10.63 -6.38 3.38
CA SER A 100 11.38 -7.01 2.27
C SER A 100 11.52 -6.11 1.05
N GLY A 101 10.60 -5.16 0.87
CA GLY A 101 10.51 -4.34 -0.33
C GLY A 101 9.91 -5.06 -1.54
N GLU A 102 9.29 -6.23 -1.37
CA GLU A 102 8.55 -6.89 -2.46
C GLU A 102 7.37 -6.01 -2.91
N ILE A 103 7.27 -5.82 -4.23
CA ILE A 103 6.24 -4.97 -4.84
C ILE A 103 5.54 -5.67 -5.99
N ARG A 104 4.31 -5.22 -6.27
CA ARG A 104 3.54 -5.55 -7.47
C ARG A 104 2.95 -4.26 -8.03
N ARG A 105 3.23 -3.97 -9.30
CA ARG A 105 2.57 -2.88 -10.03
C ARG A 105 1.23 -3.38 -10.57
N ILE A 106 0.16 -2.63 -10.34
CA ILE A 106 -1.22 -3.08 -10.62
C ILE A 106 -1.84 -2.28 -11.77
N ALA A 107 -1.76 -0.95 -11.71
CA ALA A 107 -2.38 -0.10 -12.72
C ALA A 107 -1.63 1.22 -12.87
N GLN A 108 -1.69 1.77 -14.09
CA GLN A 108 -1.32 3.13 -14.41
C GLN A 108 -2.60 3.98 -14.38
N THR A 109 -2.72 4.85 -13.40
CA THR A 109 -3.96 5.58 -13.11
C THR A 109 -4.17 6.72 -14.08
N ARG A 110 -3.09 7.32 -14.60
CA ARG A 110 -3.14 8.56 -15.40
C ARG A 110 -3.90 9.68 -14.70
N SER A 111 -3.99 9.65 -13.37
CA SER A 111 -4.72 10.67 -12.60
C SER A 111 -3.90 11.95 -12.59
N THR A 112 -4.51 13.06 -12.97
CA THR A 112 -3.93 14.39 -12.78
C THR A 112 -4.65 15.09 -11.64
N GLN A 113 -3.90 15.42 -10.59
CA GLN A 113 -4.45 15.99 -9.38
C GLN A 113 -4.82 17.47 -9.58
N LEU A 114 -6.05 17.83 -9.23
CA LEU A 114 -6.54 19.21 -9.13
C LEU A 114 -7.13 19.48 -7.74
N ASP A 115 -7.87 18.51 -7.21
CA ASP A 115 -8.45 18.53 -5.87
C ASP A 115 -8.46 17.11 -5.25
N TYR A 116 -8.86 17.01 -3.99
CA TYR A 116 -8.93 15.73 -3.29
C TYR A 116 -9.81 14.69 -3.99
N ARG A 117 -10.87 15.11 -4.70
CA ARG A 117 -11.78 14.19 -5.39
C ARG A 117 -11.14 13.60 -6.65
N SER A 118 -10.20 14.32 -7.26
CA SER A 118 -9.44 13.86 -8.42
C SER A 118 -8.28 12.90 -8.07
N GLU A 119 -7.91 12.79 -6.79
CA GLU A 119 -6.88 11.85 -6.34
C GLU A 119 -7.36 10.40 -6.49
N THR A 120 -6.44 9.51 -6.89
CA THR A 120 -6.72 8.07 -6.95
C THR A 120 -6.79 7.51 -5.53
N HIS A 121 -7.86 6.79 -5.20
CA HIS A 121 -8.01 6.05 -3.95
C HIS A 121 -8.23 4.57 -4.26
N ALA A 122 -7.17 3.76 -4.17
CA ALA A 122 -7.26 2.33 -4.43
C ALA A 122 -7.76 1.58 -3.20
N SER A 123 -8.72 0.69 -3.39
CA SER A 123 -9.26 -0.18 -2.35
C SER A 123 -9.30 -1.63 -2.84
N PRO A 124 -8.56 -2.55 -2.22
CA PRO A 124 -8.56 -3.95 -2.60
C PRO A 124 -9.83 -4.67 -2.13
N SER A 125 -10.21 -5.72 -2.84
CA SER A 125 -11.17 -6.72 -2.35
C SER A 125 -10.60 -7.45 -1.13
N PRO A 126 -11.44 -8.05 -0.26
CA PRO A 126 -10.96 -8.78 0.93
C PRO A 126 -9.92 -9.87 0.64
N ASP A 127 -10.05 -10.58 -0.48
CA ASP A 127 -9.10 -11.61 -0.93
C ASP A 127 -7.87 -11.06 -1.67
N GLY A 128 -7.82 -9.75 -1.89
CA GLY A 128 -6.78 -9.05 -2.64
C GLY A 128 -6.73 -9.40 -4.13
N SER A 129 -7.73 -10.10 -4.69
CA SER A 129 -7.73 -10.51 -6.10
C SER A 129 -8.14 -9.39 -7.06
N GLN A 130 -8.77 -8.34 -6.54
CA GLN A 130 -9.24 -7.18 -7.29
C GLN A 130 -8.94 -5.89 -6.53
N VAL A 131 -8.82 -4.78 -7.27
CA VAL A 131 -8.65 -3.44 -6.71
C VAL A 131 -9.53 -2.47 -7.46
N VAL A 132 -10.44 -1.79 -6.76
CA VAL A 132 -11.16 -0.63 -7.30
C VAL A 132 -10.32 0.63 -7.09
N TRP A 133 -10.27 1.49 -8.09
CA TRP A 133 -9.54 2.75 -8.03
C TRP A 133 -10.14 3.79 -8.98
N SER A 134 -9.96 5.08 -8.66
CA SER A 134 -10.59 6.17 -9.40
C SER A 134 -9.60 7.00 -10.19
N SER A 135 -10.00 7.53 -11.34
CA SER A 135 -9.17 8.45 -12.14
C SER A 135 -9.99 9.37 -13.03
N ASN A 136 -9.45 10.58 -13.25
CA ASN A 136 -9.92 11.53 -14.27
C ASN A 136 -9.19 11.38 -15.62
N TRP A 137 -8.33 10.37 -15.75
CA TRP A 137 -7.63 9.98 -16.98
C TRP A 137 -6.92 11.14 -17.70
N GLY A 138 -6.21 11.96 -16.93
CA GLY A 138 -5.38 13.04 -17.46
C GLY A 138 -6.13 14.34 -17.72
N VAL A 139 -7.39 14.45 -17.27
CA VAL A 139 -8.21 15.64 -17.48
C VAL A 139 -8.43 16.39 -16.15
N PRO A 140 -7.65 17.44 -15.84
CA PRO A 140 -7.84 18.26 -14.65
C PRO A 140 -9.27 18.81 -14.58
N GLY A 141 -9.95 18.62 -13.44
CA GLY A 141 -11.34 19.04 -13.25
C GLY A 141 -12.36 18.27 -14.10
N GLY A 142 -11.94 17.24 -14.83
CA GLY A 142 -12.79 16.35 -15.58
C GLY A 142 -13.56 15.36 -14.69
N PRO A 143 -14.47 14.57 -15.29
CA PRO A 143 -15.18 13.52 -14.57
C PRO A 143 -14.20 12.46 -14.02
N VAL A 144 -14.48 11.99 -12.81
CA VAL A 144 -13.75 10.89 -12.16
C VAL A 144 -14.54 9.60 -12.35
N TYR A 145 -13.88 8.57 -12.86
CA TYR A 145 -14.46 7.25 -13.07
C TYR A 145 -13.78 6.21 -12.19
N ASP A 146 -14.52 5.15 -11.87
CA ASP A 146 -13.99 3.99 -11.16
C ASP A 146 -13.62 2.87 -12.12
N PHE A 147 -12.48 2.25 -11.86
CA PHE A 147 -11.91 1.14 -12.59
C PHE A 147 -11.66 -0.02 -11.63
N VAL A 148 -11.70 -1.24 -12.15
CA VAL A 148 -11.34 -2.45 -11.39
C VAL A 148 -10.20 -3.16 -12.10
N SER A 149 -9.09 -3.35 -11.40
CA SER A 149 -7.97 -4.18 -11.86
C SER A 149 -7.99 -5.53 -11.16
N ARG A 150 -7.65 -6.60 -11.88
CA ARG A 150 -7.36 -7.91 -11.28
C ARG A 150 -5.88 -7.99 -10.90
N VAL A 151 -5.59 -8.68 -9.81
CA VAL A 151 -4.23 -8.89 -9.30
C VAL A 151 -3.95 -10.38 -9.32
N ASP A 152 -2.95 -10.76 -10.10
CA ASP A 152 -2.47 -12.14 -10.13
C ASP A 152 -1.43 -12.35 -9.03
N TRP A 153 -1.72 -13.30 -8.15
CA TRP A 153 -0.81 -13.74 -7.11
C TRP A 153 -0.16 -15.06 -7.56
N PRO A 154 1.17 -15.23 -7.45
CA PRO A 154 1.78 -16.53 -7.61
C PRO A 154 1.15 -17.47 -6.59
N GLU A 155 1.02 -18.73 -6.97
CA GLU A 155 0.60 -19.77 -6.02
C GLU A 155 1.57 -19.75 -4.83
N GLU A 156 1.03 -19.52 -3.63
CA GLU A 156 1.79 -19.73 -2.39
C GLU A 156 2.23 -21.20 -2.39
N PRO A 157 3.52 -21.50 -2.15
CA PRO A 157 3.94 -22.87 -1.92
C PRO A 157 3.09 -23.42 -0.79
N THR A 158 2.28 -24.45 -1.06
CA THR A 158 1.49 -25.09 -0.02
C THR A 158 2.45 -25.72 0.99
N LEU A 159 2.80 -25.01 2.05
CA LEU A 159 3.35 -25.64 3.25
C LEU A 159 2.26 -26.58 3.73
N ASN A 160 2.51 -27.88 3.60
CA ASN A 160 1.60 -28.96 4.01
C ASN A 160 1.18 -28.78 5.48
N ARG A 161 0.10 -28.04 5.71
CA ARG A 161 -0.58 -27.90 7.01
C ARG A 161 -1.39 -29.17 7.32
N LYS A 162 -0.83 -30.35 7.07
CA LYS A 162 -1.50 -31.65 7.28
C LYS A 162 -0.76 -32.64 8.17
N GLU A 163 0.42 -32.34 8.73
CA GLU A 163 1.16 -33.35 9.52
C GLU A 163 1.29 -33.09 11.03
N ILE A 164 0.69 -32.06 11.61
CA ILE A 164 0.85 -31.80 13.07
C ILE A 164 -0.27 -32.44 13.93
N VAL A 165 -1.30 -33.07 13.34
CA VAL A 165 -2.42 -33.65 14.12
C VAL A 165 -2.53 -35.16 13.99
N THR A 166 -1.43 -35.91 14.13
CA THR A 166 -1.47 -37.34 14.53
C THR A 166 -0.06 -37.82 14.85
N ASN A 167 0.46 -37.59 16.06
CA ASN A 167 1.57 -38.39 16.62
C ASN A 167 1.63 -38.23 18.14
N GLY A 168 0.52 -38.53 18.80
CA GLY A 168 0.43 -38.41 20.26
C GLY A 168 -0.63 -39.30 20.89
N LEU A 169 -0.75 -40.55 20.44
CA LEU A 169 -1.44 -41.62 21.17
C LEU A 169 -0.84 -42.97 20.74
N HIS A 170 0.16 -43.44 21.47
CA HIS A 170 0.39 -44.85 21.79
C HIS A 170 1.34 -44.96 22.99
#